data_AF-A0AAE0PF82-F1
#
_entry.id   AF-A0AAE0PF82-F1
#
_cell.length_a   1.000
_cell.length_b   1.000
_cell.length_c   1.000
_cell.angle_alpha   90.00
_cell.angle_beta   90.00
_cell.angle_gamma   90.00
#
_symmetry.space_group_name_H-M   'P 1'
#
loop_
_entity.id
_entity.type
_entity.pdbx_description
1 polymer ?
#
loop_
_entity_poly.entity_id
_entity_poly.type
_entity_poly.pdbx_seq_one_letter_code
_entity_poly.pdbx_strand_id
1 'polypeptide(L)'
;MSALRITTASAARMLRTSSNAIPRASSVMTASQRRAASSGTGNDSAESARVPDKLPKEDSPLNTPKRNSPDYDVPIDIATSTWTPVPKHIQDGSEEGILPAAVVSGAPMELQARTVRIYLPSKPATQSSNSRVMWRMDWDVLEKGHRWENQLMGWQSSGDFVQGTHLNFRTKEEAIAFAEKQGYEYFVQEPNQRHFTPKAYANNFLYSPKKLKIVRTK
;
A
#
# COMPACT_ATOMS: atom_id res chain seq x y z
N MET A 1 -7.88 -36.45 -67.36
CA MET A 1 -8.87 -35.45 -66.90
C MET A 1 -8.29 -34.67 -65.74
N SER A 2 -8.38 -33.35 -65.85
CA SER A 2 -7.89 -32.23 -65.04
C SER A 2 -7.20 -32.45 -63.68
N ALA A 3 -5.99 -31.88 -63.61
CA ALA A 3 -5.35 -31.40 -62.40
C ALA A 3 -5.92 -30.02 -61.99
N LEU A 4 -6.06 -29.77 -60.68
CA LEU A 4 -6.24 -28.41 -60.15
C LEU A 4 -5.40 -28.23 -58.88
N ARG A 5 -4.29 -27.51 -59.03
CA ARG A 5 -3.55 -26.83 -57.97
C ARG A 5 -4.22 -25.48 -57.73
N ILE A 6 -4.38 -25.05 -56.48
CA ILE A 6 -4.74 -23.67 -56.15
C ILE A 6 -3.62 -23.05 -55.34
N THR A 7 -2.99 -22.04 -55.91
CA THR A 7 -1.92 -21.22 -55.36
C THR A 7 -2.49 -19.90 -54.79
N THR A 8 -2.00 -19.54 -53.60
CA THR A 8 -1.69 -18.20 -53.06
C THR A 8 -2.75 -17.09 -53.01
N ALA A 9 -2.95 -16.53 -51.81
CA ALA A 9 -2.90 -15.07 -51.60
C ALA A 9 -2.45 -14.76 -50.15
N SER A 10 -1.27 -14.15 -50.03
CA SER A 10 -0.75 -13.54 -48.81
C SER A 10 -1.34 -12.13 -48.69
N ALA A 11 -2.06 -11.85 -47.61
CA ALA A 11 -2.58 -10.51 -47.31
C ALA A 11 -1.85 -9.95 -46.08
N ALA A 12 -0.84 -9.12 -46.34
CA ALA A 12 -0.16 -8.33 -45.33
C ALA A 12 -1.06 -7.15 -44.91
N ARG A 13 -1.49 -7.13 -43.65
CA ARG A 13 -2.18 -5.97 -43.05
C ARG A 13 -1.21 -5.23 -42.14
N MET A 14 -0.61 -4.16 -42.65
CA MET A 14 0.13 -3.19 -41.84
C MET A 14 -0.83 -2.36 -41.00
N LEU A 15 -0.78 -2.51 -39.69
CA LEU A 15 -1.39 -1.58 -38.75
C LEU A 15 -0.33 -0.57 -38.30
N ARG A 16 -0.51 0.68 -38.72
CA ARG A 16 0.20 1.84 -38.16
C ARG A 16 -0.45 2.16 -36.83
N THR A 17 0.28 2.02 -35.74
CA THR A 17 -0.11 2.56 -34.43
C THR A 17 0.72 3.81 -34.17
N SER A 18 0.10 4.98 -34.27
CA SER A 18 0.65 6.24 -33.79
C SER A 18 0.69 6.23 -32.26
N SER A 19 1.87 6.24 -31.66
CA SER A 19 2.03 6.42 -30.22
C SER A 19 1.86 7.90 -29.85
N ASN A 20 0.83 8.22 -29.08
CA ASN A 20 0.71 9.53 -28.44
C ASN A 20 1.64 9.55 -27.23
N ALA A 21 2.69 10.38 -27.28
CA ALA A 21 3.65 10.53 -26.19
C ALA A 21 3.05 11.41 -25.07
N ILE A 22 3.03 10.90 -23.84
CA ILE A 22 2.68 11.65 -22.64
C ILE A 22 3.89 12.52 -22.25
N PRO A 23 3.76 13.84 -22.04
CA PRO A 23 4.87 14.66 -21.60
C PRO A 23 5.22 14.35 -20.14
N ARG A 24 6.50 14.03 -19.89
CA ARG A 24 7.08 13.92 -18.55
C ARG A 24 7.24 15.32 -17.96
N ALA A 25 6.56 15.60 -16.86
CA ALA A 25 6.78 16.80 -16.07
C ALA A 25 8.14 16.70 -15.36
N SER A 26 9.06 17.60 -15.70
CA SER A 26 10.33 17.81 -15.01
C SER A 26 10.09 18.71 -13.79
N SER A 27 10.13 18.16 -12.58
CA SER A 27 10.20 18.95 -11.35
C SER A 27 11.61 19.52 -11.20
N VAL A 28 11.74 20.84 -11.38
CA VAL A 28 12.97 21.59 -11.12
C VAL A 28 13.11 21.75 -9.61
N MET A 29 14.20 21.20 -9.06
CA MET A 29 14.62 21.39 -7.68
C MET A 29 15.10 22.84 -7.49
N THR A 30 14.34 23.68 -6.78
CA THR A 30 14.81 25.00 -6.34
C THR A 30 15.60 24.85 -5.04
N ALA A 31 16.92 25.04 -5.16
CA ALA A 31 17.83 25.10 -4.03
C ALA A 31 17.56 26.34 -3.18
N SER A 32 17.10 26.14 -1.94
CA SER A 32 17.01 27.18 -0.92
C SER A 32 18.41 27.56 -0.47
N GLN A 33 18.94 28.66 -1.02
CA GLN A 33 20.19 29.26 -0.57
C GLN A 33 20.00 29.83 0.84
N ARG A 34 20.74 29.28 1.80
CA ARG A 34 20.93 29.87 3.13
C ARG A 34 21.78 31.12 2.96
N ARG A 35 21.27 32.28 3.39
CA ARG A 35 22.05 33.51 3.54
C ARG A 35 22.05 33.92 5.00
N ALA A 36 23.25 33.96 5.58
CA ALA A 36 23.55 34.55 6.88
C ALA A 36 24.16 35.94 6.66
N ALA A 37 23.73 36.94 7.46
CA ALA A 37 24.39 38.23 7.73
C ALA A 37 23.58 38.89 8.87
N SER A 38 24.08 38.95 10.11
CA SER A 38 25.01 39.92 10.70
C SER A 38 24.39 41.29 11.05
N SER A 39 24.59 41.64 12.32
CA SER A 39 24.27 42.86 13.08
C SER A 39 24.37 44.22 12.39
N GLY A 40 23.44 45.12 12.75
CA GLY A 40 23.55 46.56 12.55
C GLY A 40 22.52 47.31 13.40
N THR A 41 23.00 48.04 14.41
CA THR A 41 22.28 48.95 15.30
C THR A 41 21.87 50.26 14.59
N GLY A 42 20.73 50.84 14.97
CA GLY A 42 20.37 52.22 14.66
C GLY A 42 18.93 52.55 15.05
N ASN A 43 18.76 53.24 16.18
CA ASN A 43 17.51 53.90 16.56
C ASN A 43 17.42 55.25 15.82
N ASP A 44 16.23 55.64 15.37
CA ASP A 44 15.80 57.03 15.35
C ASP A 44 14.27 57.13 15.37
N SER A 45 13.80 58.27 15.88
CA SER A 45 12.49 58.48 16.48
C SER A 45 11.55 59.32 15.59
N ALA A 46 10.26 59.22 15.91
CA ALA A 46 9.21 60.25 15.80
C ALA A 46 8.40 60.43 14.49
N GLU A 47 7.12 60.03 14.61
CA GLU A 47 5.90 60.84 14.38
C GLU A 47 5.22 60.88 12.99
N SER A 48 3.99 60.31 12.96
CA SER A 48 2.74 60.95 12.50
C SER A 48 1.83 60.07 11.61
N ALA A 49 0.68 59.73 12.19
CA ALA A 49 -0.65 59.55 11.59
C ALA A 49 -0.81 58.94 10.17
N ARG A 50 -1.26 57.67 10.12
CA ARG A 50 -2.47 57.30 9.34
C ARG A 50 -2.97 55.91 9.73
N VAL A 51 -4.21 55.84 10.20
CA VAL A 51 -4.98 54.59 10.31
C VAL A 51 -5.30 54.10 8.89
N PRO A 52 -4.92 52.89 8.49
CA PRO A 52 -5.54 52.23 7.36
C PRO A 52 -6.64 51.29 7.87
N ASP A 53 -7.90 51.71 7.69
CA ASP A 53 -9.06 50.84 7.66
C ASP A 53 -8.88 49.79 6.55
N LYS A 54 -8.40 48.61 6.91
CA LYS A 54 -8.71 47.35 6.21
C LYS A 54 -8.25 46.15 7.02
N LEU A 55 -9.21 45.52 7.69
CA LEU A 55 -9.13 44.11 8.06
C LEU A 55 -8.76 43.29 6.82
N PRO A 56 -7.69 42.48 6.83
CA PRO A 56 -7.50 41.46 5.81
C PRO A 56 -8.64 40.47 5.94
N LYS A 57 -9.54 40.45 4.94
CA LYS A 57 -10.45 39.32 4.74
C LYS A 57 -9.63 38.12 4.31
N GLU A 58 -9.17 37.34 5.28
CA GLU A 58 -8.69 35.98 5.08
C GLU A 58 -9.32 35.07 6.13
N ASP A 59 -10.65 35.06 6.21
CA ASP A 59 -11.37 33.94 6.78
C ASP A 59 -11.47 32.87 5.68
N SER A 60 -10.31 32.24 5.39
CA SER A 60 -10.31 30.90 4.83
C SER A 60 -11.27 30.07 5.68
N PRO A 61 -12.24 29.34 5.11
CA PRO A 61 -13.14 28.56 5.94
C PRO A 61 -12.26 27.64 6.78
N LEU A 62 -12.32 27.78 8.11
CA LEU A 62 -11.72 26.82 9.02
C LEU A 62 -12.11 25.46 8.50
N ASN A 63 -11.12 24.71 8.02
CA ASN A 63 -11.27 23.36 7.54
C ASN A 63 -11.63 22.51 8.76
N THR A 64 -12.89 22.59 9.18
CA THR A 64 -13.43 21.70 10.20
C THR A 64 -13.38 20.35 9.53
N PRO A 65 -12.55 19.40 10.02
CA PRO A 65 -12.48 18.10 9.41
C PRO A 65 -13.89 17.53 9.38
N LYS A 66 -14.29 16.98 8.22
CA LYS A 66 -15.55 16.24 8.15
C LYS A 66 -15.48 15.16 9.23
N ARG A 67 -16.61 14.86 9.88
CA ARG A 67 -16.73 13.94 11.01
C ARG A 67 -15.95 12.61 10.83
N ASN A 68 -15.70 12.19 9.58
CA ASN A 68 -15.06 10.93 9.21
C ASN A 68 -13.88 11.10 8.21
N SER A 69 -13.19 12.25 8.17
CA SER A 69 -11.96 12.39 7.38
C SER A 69 -10.73 12.05 8.24
N PRO A 70 -9.86 11.11 7.81
CA PRO A 70 -8.65 10.78 8.56
C PRO A 70 -7.71 11.98 8.64
N ASP A 71 -7.22 12.28 9.85
CA ASP A 71 -6.23 13.32 10.11
C ASP A 71 -4.82 12.74 9.92
N TYR A 72 -4.13 13.14 8.85
CA TYR A 72 -2.82 12.61 8.50
C TYR A 72 -1.66 13.33 9.22
N ASP A 73 -1.93 14.44 9.91
CA ASP A 73 -0.91 15.27 10.56
C ASP A 73 -0.77 14.98 12.07
N VAL A 74 -1.47 13.95 12.59
CA VAL A 74 -1.39 13.51 13.99
C VAL A 74 -0.01 12.89 14.29
N PRO A 75 0.66 13.27 15.40
CA PRO A 75 1.93 12.65 15.80
C PRO A 75 1.76 11.13 15.98
N ILE A 76 2.73 10.36 15.48
CA ILE A 76 2.72 8.89 15.52
C ILE A 76 2.77 8.42 16.98
N ASP A 77 1.63 7.96 17.50
CA ASP A 77 1.52 7.38 18.83
C ASP A 77 1.99 5.91 18.85
N ILE A 78 2.03 5.29 20.04
CA ILE A 78 2.41 3.88 20.23
C ILE A 78 1.46 2.94 19.44
N ALA A 79 0.25 3.40 19.17
CA ALA A 79 -0.80 2.65 18.48
C ALA A 79 -0.87 2.90 16.96
N THR A 80 -0.16 3.92 16.47
CA THR A 80 -0.31 4.42 15.09
C THR A 80 0.72 3.80 14.16
N SER A 81 0.28 3.28 13.02
CA SER A 81 1.17 2.69 12.02
C SER A 81 1.47 3.63 10.86
N THR A 82 2.53 3.33 10.12
CA THR A 82 2.92 4.08 8.91
C THR A 82 1.86 4.02 7.81
N TRP A 83 1.09 2.93 7.74
CA TRP A 83 0.32 2.59 6.55
C TRP A 83 -1.10 3.15 6.57
N THR A 84 -1.70 3.37 7.75
CA THR A 84 -2.87 4.24 7.88
C THR A 84 -2.94 4.82 9.30
N PRO A 85 -2.59 6.10 9.51
CA PRO A 85 -2.42 6.63 10.86
C PRO A 85 -3.73 6.87 11.62
N VAL A 86 -4.87 6.93 10.93
CA VAL A 86 -6.19 7.18 11.51
C VAL A 86 -7.25 6.29 10.87
N PRO A 87 -8.07 5.59 11.66
CA PRO A 87 -9.17 4.79 11.13
C PRO A 87 -10.16 5.69 10.39
N LYS A 88 -10.53 5.29 9.17
CA LYS A 88 -11.53 6.02 8.36
C LYS A 88 -12.90 6.16 9.03
N HIS A 89 -13.23 5.24 9.93
CA HIS A 89 -14.51 5.21 10.63
C HIS A 89 -14.35 4.50 11.98
N ILE A 90 -14.60 5.22 13.08
CA ILE A 90 -14.57 4.66 14.44
C ILE A 90 -15.97 4.16 14.79
N GLN A 91 -16.07 2.88 15.17
CA GLN A 91 -17.35 2.27 15.55
C GLN A 91 -17.66 2.59 17.02
N ASP A 92 -18.31 3.73 17.27
CA ASP A 92 -18.67 4.22 18.61
C ASP A 92 -20.01 3.69 19.14
N GLY A 93 -20.70 2.84 18.37
CA GLY A 93 -22.03 2.32 18.71
C GLY A 93 -23.18 3.30 18.49
N SER A 94 -22.91 4.46 17.90
CA SER A 94 -23.94 5.44 17.49
C SER A 94 -24.62 5.10 16.14
N GLU A 95 -24.20 4.01 15.50
CA GLU A 95 -24.75 3.54 14.22
C GLU A 95 -26.14 2.92 14.41
N GLU A 96 -27.07 3.26 13.51
CA GLU A 96 -28.40 2.67 13.50
C GLU A 96 -28.34 1.22 12.99
N GLY A 97 -28.64 0.24 13.87
CA GLY A 97 -28.72 -1.17 13.47
C GLY A 97 -28.21 -2.15 14.52
N ILE A 98 -27.57 -3.23 14.04
CA ILE A 98 -26.95 -4.26 14.88
C ILE A 98 -25.69 -3.69 15.49
N LEU A 99 -25.51 -3.87 16.81
CA LEU A 99 -24.31 -3.38 17.51
C LEU A 99 -23.03 -3.95 16.85
N PRO A 100 -22.08 -3.09 16.46
CA PRO A 100 -20.82 -3.55 15.87
C PRO A 100 -20.05 -4.44 16.84
N ALA A 101 -19.38 -5.47 16.31
CA ALA A 101 -18.60 -6.38 17.17
C ALA A 101 -17.43 -5.65 17.83
N ALA A 102 -16.92 -4.59 17.22
CA ALA A 102 -15.84 -3.78 17.77
C ALA A 102 -16.17 -3.26 19.18
N VAL A 103 -17.37 -2.71 19.36
CA VAL A 103 -17.87 -2.16 20.65
C VAL A 103 -18.05 -3.26 21.70
N VAL A 104 -18.49 -4.45 21.29
CA VAL A 104 -18.80 -5.56 22.20
C VAL A 104 -17.55 -6.40 22.54
N SER A 105 -16.54 -6.41 21.65
CA SER A 105 -15.37 -7.29 21.76
C SER A 105 -14.50 -7.04 22.99
N GLY A 106 -14.55 -5.83 23.56
CA GLY A 106 -13.63 -5.39 24.62
C GLY A 106 -12.20 -5.17 24.13
N ALA A 107 -11.96 -5.21 22.82
CA ALA A 107 -10.68 -4.89 22.23
C ALA A 107 -10.35 -3.39 22.43
N PRO A 108 -9.07 -3.03 22.65
CA PRO A 108 -8.69 -1.64 22.74
C PRO A 108 -8.96 -0.90 21.42
N MET A 109 -9.40 0.36 21.51
CA MET A 109 -9.70 1.22 20.36
C MET A 109 -8.49 1.35 19.41
N GLU A 110 -7.28 1.27 19.95
CA GLU A 110 -6.02 1.28 19.22
C GLU A 110 -5.95 0.24 18.09
N LEU A 111 -6.66 -0.90 18.22
CA LEU A 111 -6.71 -1.90 17.15
C LEU A 111 -7.51 -1.44 15.94
N GLN A 112 -8.54 -0.61 16.13
CA GLN A 112 -9.30 -0.04 15.03
C GLN A 112 -8.43 0.90 14.19
N ALA A 113 -7.50 1.61 14.84
CA ALA A 113 -6.56 2.49 14.17
C ALA A 113 -5.50 1.78 13.32
N ARG A 114 -5.38 0.45 13.44
CA ARG A 114 -4.41 -0.31 12.67
C ARG A 114 -4.99 -0.86 11.38
N THR A 115 -4.12 -0.98 10.40
CA THR A 115 -4.47 -1.58 9.13
C THR A 115 -4.19 -3.07 9.15
N VAL A 116 -5.08 -3.82 8.51
CA VAL A 116 -5.03 -5.26 8.42
C VAL A 116 -4.72 -5.68 6.99
N ARG A 117 -3.75 -6.58 6.83
CA ARG A 117 -3.45 -7.25 5.57
C ARG A 117 -4.23 -8.55 5.46
N ILE A 118 -5.11 -8.64 4.48
CA ILE A 118 -5.77 -9.90 4.10
C ILE A 118 -5.05 -10.46 2.87
N TYR A 119 -4.42 -11.62 3.00
CA TYR A 119 -3.62 -12.19 1.92
C TYR A 119 -3.57 -13.71 1.97
N LEU A 120 -3.25 -14.33 0.83
CA LEU A 120 -2.91 -15.73 0.78
C LEU A 120 -1.37 -15.86 0.85
N PRO A 121 -0.80 -16.54 1.86
CA PRO A 121 0.65 -16.68 1.97
C PRO A 121 1.26 -17.28 0.70
N SER A 122 2.31 -16.64 0.20
CA SER A 122 3.03 -17.13 -0.97
C SER A 122 3.68 -18.49 -0.67
N LYS A 123 3.76 -19.35 -1.69
CA LYS A 123 4.49 -20.60 -1.59
C LYS A 123 5.98 -20.31 -1.33
N PRO A 124 6.59 -20.90 -0.29
CA PRO A 124 8.02 -20.71 -0.03
C PRO A 124 8.85 -21.26 -1.20
N ALA A 125 9.84 -20.49 -1.65
CA ALA A 125 10.71 -20.89 -2.77
C ALA A 125 11.61 -22.09 -2.41
N THR A 126 11.87 -22.31 -1.13
CA THR A 126 12.71 -23.40 -0.61
C THR A 126 12.02 -24.76 -0.65
N GLN A 127 10.68 -24.82 -0.73
CA GLN A 127 9.92 -26.07 -0.69
C GLN A 127 9.01 -26.22 -1.91
N SER A 128 8.93 -27.44 -2.43
CA SER A 128 8.12 -27.76 -3.61
C SER A 128 6.71 -28.26 -3.26
N SER A 129 6.40 -28.51 -1.99
CA SER A 129 5.09 -29.03 -1.56
C SER A 129 3.96 -28.01 -1.81
N ASN A 130 2.78 -28.51 -2.18
CA ASN A 130 1.59 -27.68 -2.34
C ASN A 130 0.65 -27.94 -1.16
N SER A 131 0.94 -27.30 -0.01
CA SER A 131 0.10 -27.40 1.17
C SER A 131 -1.19 -26.58 1.00
N ARG A 132 -2.22 -26.90 1.78
CA ARG A 132 -3.44 -26.09 1.86
C ARG A 132 -3.06 -24.74 2.49
N VAL A 133 -3.02 -23.72 1.65
CA VAL A 133 -2.82 -22.34 2.09
C VAL A 133 -4.19 -21.76 2.42
N MET A 134 -4.35 -21.27 3.65
CA MET A 134 -5.57 -20.58 4.10
C MET A 134 -5.38 -19.07 3.96
N TRP A 135 -6.47 -18.35 3.76
CA TRP A 135 -6.44 -16.89 3.78
C TRP A 135 -6.00 -16.43 5.17
N ARG A 136 -5.01 -15.55 5.22
CA ARG A 136 -4.46 -15.05 6.47
C ARG A 136 -4.76 -13.57 6.59
N MET A 137 -5.11 -13.19 7.81
CA MET A 137 -5.28 -11.80 8.22
C MET A 137 -4.21 -11.48 9.26
N ASP A 138 -3.36 -10.51 8.91
CA ASP A 138 -2.27 -10.00 9.76
C ASP A 138 -2.48 -8.51 10.02
N TRP A 139 -2.08 -8.04 11.20
CA TRP A 139 -1.97 -6.62 11.47
C TRP A 139 -0.71 -6.04 10.85
N ASP A 140 -0.76 -4.75 10.55
CA ASP A 140 0.42 -4.01 10.13
C ASP A 140 1.48 -3.94 11.24
N VAL A 141 2.58 -3.30 10.83
CA VAL A 141 3.76 -3.16 11.64
C VAL A 141 3.88 -1.72 12.16
N LEU A 142 3.69 -1.48 13.47
CA LEU A 142 3.99 -0.24 14.22
C LEU A 142 5.45 0.21 14.12
N GLU A 143 5.70 1.49 13.88
CA GLU A 143 7.07 2.00 13.92
C GLU A 143 7.65 1.99 15.34
N LYS A 144 6.80 2.34 16.32
CA LYS A 144 7.17 2.44 17.73
C LYS A 144 6.62 1.23 18.50
N GLY A 145 7.49 0.55 19.24
CA GLY A 145 7.05 -0.52 20.14
C GLY A 145 7.00 -1.92 19.51
N HIS A 146 7.53 -2.08 18.31
CA HIS A 146 7.57 -3.37 17.66
C HIS A 146 8.61 -4.34 18.13
N ARG A 147 9.88 -4.04 17.87
CA ARG A 147 11.00 -4.83 18.34
C ARG A 147 12.11 -3.90 18.77
N TRP A 148 12.59 -4.14 19.97
CA TRP A 148 13.79 -3.51 20.49
C TRP A 148 14.61 -4.55 21.25
N GLU A 149 15.90 -4.29 21.38
CA GLU A 149 16.80 -5.15 22.13
C GLU A 149 16.63 -4.93 23.63
N ASN A 150 16.48 -6.01 24.38
CA ASN A 150 16.51 -5.97 25.84
C ASN A 150 17.94 -5.70 26.34
N GLN A 151 18.14 -4.61 27.07
CA GLN A 151 19.45 -4.17 27.58
C GLN A 151 20.17 -5.23 28.45
N LEU A 152 19.42 -6.12 29.11
CA LEU A 152 20.00 -7.13 30.00
C LEU A 152 20.49 -8.37 29.24
N MET A 153 19.63 -8.96 28.40
CA MET A 153 19.87 -10.29 27.78
C MET A 153 20.05 -10.25 26.26
N GLY A 154 19.80 -9.11 25.60
CA GLY A 154 19.85 -8.99 24.14
C GLY A 154 18.64 -9.60 23.40
N TRP A 155 17.60 -10.04 24.12
CA TRP A 155 16.40 -10.60 23.50
C TRP A 155 15.57 -9.53 22.78
N GLN A 156 14.82 -9.97 21.77
CA GLN A 156 13.89 -9.12 21.03
C GLN A 156 12.61 -8.93 21.86
N SER A 157 12.54 -7.80 22.56
CA SER A 157 11.36 -7.36 23.30
C SER A 157 10.38 -6.64 22.37
N SER A 158 9.11 -6.61 22.75
CA SER A 158 8.04 -5.94 22.00
C SER A 158 6.96 -5.44 22.94
N GLY A 159 6.29 -4.37 22.55
CA GLY A 159 5.12 -3.79 23.21
C GLY A 159 3.86 -3.97 22.40
N ASP A 160 3.96 -4.59 21.21
CA ASP A 160 2.81 -4.88 20.38
C ASP A 160 2.13 -6.17 20.83
N PHE A 161 0.84 -6.07 21.17
CA PHE A 161 0.03 -7.19 21.66
C PHE A 161 -0.53 -8.08 20.54
N VAL A 162 -0.56 -7.63 19.28
CA VAL A 162 -1.05 -8.44 18.13
C VAL A 162 0.04 -8.96 17.19
N GLN A 163 1.31 -8.63 17.42
CA GLN A 163 2.43 -9.06 16.56
C GLN A 163 2.53 -10.59 16.34
N GLY A 164 2.03 -11.39 17.29
CA GLY A 164 2.12 -12.85 17.30
C GLY A 164 0.79 -13.52 16.93
N THR A 165 -0.25 -12.73 16.66
CA THR A 165 -1.57 -13.21 16.31
C THR A 165 -1.75 -13.17 14.80
N HIS A 166 -2.31 -14.25 14.26
CA HIS A 166 -2.70 -14.36 12.85
C HIS A 166 -4.02 -15.10 12.79
N LEU A 167 -4.99 -14.57 12.04
CA LEU A 167 -6.27 -15.27 11.83
C LEU A 167 -6.25 -15.99 10.50
N ASN A 168 -6.76 -17.22 10.48
CA ASN A 168 -6.87 -18.04 9.28
C ASN A 168 -8.34 -18.20 8.90
N PHE A 169 -8.65 -17.96 7.63
CA PHE A 169 -9.98 -18.01 7.04
C PHE A 169 -10.01 -18.96 5.84
N ARG A 170 -11.20 -19.45 5.51
CA ARG A 170 -11.39 -20.34 4.37
C ARG A 170 -11.49 -19.57 3.06
N THR A 171 -12.19 -18.43 3.09
CA THR A 171 -12.40 -17.59 1.91
C THR A 171 -11.96 -16.15 2.15
N LYS A 172 -11.79 -15.39 1.06
CA LYS A 172 -11.43 -13.97 1.10
C LYS A 172 -12.58 -13.16 1.71
N GLU A 173 -13.81 -13.50 1.35
CA GLU A 173 -15.03 -12.80 1.75
C GLU A 173 -15.27 -12.95 3.26
N GLU A 174 -14.96 -14.12 3.84
CA GLU A 174 -15.05 -14.36 5.28
C GLU A 174 -14.07 -13.47 6.06
N ALA A 175 -12.84 -13.32 5.56
CA ALA A 175 -11.84 -12.45 6.16
C ALA A 175 -12.26 -10.96 6.07
N ILE A 176 -12.81 -10.53 4.93
CA ILE A 176 -13.31 -9.17 4.73
C ILE A 176 -14.48 -8.88 5.68
N ALA A 177 -15.46 -9.78 5.72
CA ALA A 177 -16.62 -9.63 6.60
C ALA A 177 -16.21 -9.57 8.08
N PHE A 178 -15.18 -10.32 8.48
CA PHE A 178 -14.64 -10.24 9.84
C PHE A 178 -13.99 -8.88 10.12
N ALA A 179 -13.17 -8.38 9.21
CA ALA A 179 -12.52 -7.07 9.36
C ALA A 179 -13.55 -5.93 9.44
N GLU A 180 -14.55 -5.93 8.55
CA GLU A 180 -15.64 -4.93 8.54
C GLU A 180 -16.45 -4.97 9.84
N LYS A 181 -16.76 -6.16 10.36
CA LYS A 181 -17.53 -6.33 11.61
C LYS A 181 -16.78 -5.79 12.84
N GLN A 182 -15.46 -5.83 12.83
CA GLN A 182 -14.59 -5.32 13.88
C GLN A 182 -14.16 -3.86 13.65
N GLY A 183 -14.54 -3.26 12.53
CA GLY A 183 -14.14 -1.90 12.18
C GLY A 183 -12.65 -1.76 11.83
N TYR A 184 -11.99 -2.85 11.43
CA TYR A 184 -10.59 -2.79 11.01
C TYR A 184 -10.48 -2.30 9.57
N GLU A 185 -9.62 -1.33 9.33
CA GLU A 185 -9.24 -0.96 7.98
C GLU A 185 -8.41 -2.09 7.36
N TYR A 186 -8.75 -2.51 6.15
CA TYR A 186 -8.07 -3.64 5.51
C TYR A 186 -7.61 -3.32 4.10
N PHE A 187 -6.54 -3.97 3.68
CA PHE A 187 -6.16 -4.08 2.28
C PHE A 187 -6.08 -5.55 1.88
N VAL A 188 -6.62 -5.86 0.69
CA VAL A 188 -6.59 -7.22 0.17
C VAL A 188 -5.48 -7.37 -0.84
N GLN A 189 -4.56 -8.28 -0.56
CA GLN A 189 -3.53 -8.68 -1.49
C GLN A 189 -3.97 -9.95 -2.23
N GLU A 190 -4.18 -9.83 -3.54
CA GLU A 190 -4.56 -10.97 -4.36
C GLU A 190 -3.40 -11.96 -4.53
N PRO A 191 -3.67 -13.28 -4.51
CA PRO A 191 -2.65 -14.29 -4.65
C PRO A 191 -2.02 -14.26 -6.04
N ASN A 192 -0.69 -14.22 -6.10
CA ASN A 192 0.03 -14.43 -7.35
C ASN A 192 0.08 -15.94 -7.68
N GLN A 193 -0.81 -16.38 -8.56
CA GLN A 193 -0.87 -17.77 -8.98
C GLN A 193 0.11 -18.07 -10.12
N ARG A 194 0.73 -19.26 -10.07
CA ARG A 194 1.63 -19.70 -11.13
C ARG A 194 0.83 -20.02 -12.38
N HIS A 195 1.20 -19.43 -13.50
CA HIS A 195 0.65 -19.78 -14.79
C HIS A 195 0.98 -21.24 -15.16
N PHE A 196 -0.03 -22.01 -15.57
CA PHE A 196 0.16 -23.38 -16.04
C PHE A 196 0.72 -23.37 -17.47
N THR A 197 1.92 -23.89 -17.65
CA THR A 197 2.55 -24.01 -18.98
C THR A 197 2.72 -25.50 -19.31
N PRO A 198 2.24 -25.97 -20.48
CA PRO A 198 2.42 -27.36 -20.88
C PRO A 198 3.92 -27.65 -21.08
N LYS A 199 4.41 -28.69 -20.40
CA LYS A 199 5.80 -29.13 -20.47
C LYS A 199 5.87 -30.53 -21.09
N ALA A 200 6.41 -30.63 -22.30
CA ALA A 200 6.68 -31.91 -22.95
C ALA A 200 8.19 -32.21 -22.92
N TYR A 201 8.57 -33.41 -22.44
CA TYR A 201 9.98 -33.82 -22.36
C TYR A 201 10.65 -33.89 -23.74
N ALA A 202 9.89 -34.23 -24.79
CA ALA A 202 10.34 -34.24 -26.18
C ALA A 202 10.90 -32.88 -26.64
N ASN A 203 10.44 -31.76 -26.06
CA ASN A 203 10.91 -30.42 -26.41
C ASN A 203 12.42 -30.22 -26.11
N ASN A 204 13.00 -31.08 -25.27
CA ASN A 204 14.43 -31.05 -24.98
C ASN A 204 15.29 -31.45 -26.20
N PHE A 205 14.74 -32.19 -27.17
CA PHE A 205 15.46 -32.80 -28.29
C PHE A 205 15.00 -32.33 -29.68
N LEU A 206 14.36 -31.17 -29.76
CA LEU A 206 13.90 -30.63 -31.05
C LEU A 206 15.08 -30.32 -31.97
N TYR A 207 14.94 -30.70 -33.24
CA TYR A 207 15.89 -30.35 -34.29
C TYR A 207 15.88 -28.84 -34.53
N SER A 208 17.07 -28.23 -34.54
CA SER A 208 17.27 -26.84 -34.96
C SER A 208 18.08 -26.82 -36.25
N PRO A 209 17.53 -26.30 -37.36
CA PRO A 209 18.27 -26.18 -38.62
C PRO A 209 19.35 -25.08 -38.56
N LYS A 210 19.29 -24.19 -37.57
CA LYS A 210 20.26 -23.11 -37.35
C LYS A 210 21.29 -23.53 -36.30
N LYS A 211 22.41 -22.79 -36.25
CA LYS A 211 23.42 -22.90 -35.19
C LYS A 211 22.73 -22.88 -33.82
N LEU A 212 23.05 -23.89 -32.99
CA LEU A 212 22.44 -24.06 -31.68
C LEU A 212 22.73 -22.85 -30.78
N LYS A 213 21.69 -22.33 -30.12
CA LYS A 213 21.82 -21.20 -29.18
C LYS A 213 22.45 -21.62 -27.85
N ILE A 214 22.09 -22.81 -27.36
CA ILE A 214 22.53 -23.37 -26.08
C ILE A 214 22.64 -24.89 -26.27
N VAL A 215 23.70 -25.49 -25.73
CA VAL A 215 23.81 -26.96 -25.60
C VAL A 215 23.08 -27.35 -24.31
N ARG A 216 21.99 -28.11 -24.43
CA ARG A 216 21.18 -28.53 -23.29
C ARG A 216 21.84 -29.69 -22.55
N THR A 217 22.10 -29.52 -21.27
CA THR A 217 22.46 -30.60 -20.34
C THR A 217 21.24 -31.11 -19.58
N LYS A 218 21.38 -32.24 -18.89
CA LYS A 218 20.35 -32.82 -18.02
C LYS A 218 20.56 -32.42 -16.57
#